data_AF-A0A6N2L7M0-F1
#
_entry.id   AF-A0A6N2L7M0-F1
#
_cell.length_a   1.000
_cell.length_b   1.000
_cell.length_c   1.000
_cell.angle_alpha   90.00
_cell.angle_beta   90.00
_cell.angle_gamma   90.00
#
_symmetry.space_group_name_H-M   'P 1'
#
loop_
_entity.id
_entity.type
_entity.pdbx_description
1 polymer ?
#
loop_
_entity_poly.entity_id
_entity_poly.type
_entity_poly.pdbx_seq_one_letter_code
_entity_poly.pdbx_strand_id
1 'polypeptide(L)'
;MFFKALDRSIRDVLSEGENYNKDLPFGGKTILLSGDFRQILPVIPDGTKEQIINGSLTSSSLWPKFTVLTLTENMRLSTDGLTYEEKAEITEFSEWILNVGNGEISNLPSLDESDASFVTIPSDLLLENSCEPISTIVSTIYPSICGIQVDPSYLRERAIATTKNTTVAEINDFVLDIALGEKRVYLSVDSIYTSSTEIDDASSLYP
;
A
#
# COMPACT_ATOMS: atom_id res chain seq x y z
N MET A 1 0.20 -14.23 13.27
CA MET A 1 -0.78 -14.24 14.40
C MET A 1 -2.22 -14.08 13.91
N PHE A 2 -2.50 -13.12 13.01
CA PHE A 2 -3.84 -12.82 12.49
C PHE A 2 -4.60 -14.02 11.91
N PHE A 3 -4.05 -14.70 10.89
CA PHE A 3 -4.74 -15.81 10.22
C PHE A 3 -4.99 -17.02 11.12
N LYS A 4 -4.12 -17.25 12.11
CA LYS A 4 -4.33 -18.29 13.12
C LYS A 4 -5.47 -17.93 14.07
N ALA A 5 -5.56 -16.66 14.46
CA ALA A 5 -6.68 -16.16 15.26
C ALA A 5 -7.99 -16.27 14.48
N LEU A 6 -8.00 -15.88 13.20
CA LEU A 6 -9.17 -16.02 12.32
C LEU A 6 -9.62 -17.48 12.20
N ASP A 7 -8.69 -18.39 11.89
CA ASP A 7 -8.95 -19.82 11.81
C ASP A 7 -9.53 -20.37 13.13
N ARG A 8 -8.94 -20.01 14.27
CA ARG A 8 -9.44 -20.39 15.58
C ARG A 8 -10.84 -19.85 15.86
N SER A 9 -11.07 -18.56 15.64
CA SER A 9 -12.38 -17.93 15.86
C SER A 9 -13.47 -18.58 15.02
N ILE A 10 -13.19 -18.88 13.75
CA ILE A 10 -14.16 -19.55 12.88
C ILE A 10 -14.41 -20.98 13.34
N ARG A 11 -13.37 -21.72 13.75
CA ARG A 11 -13.51 -23.07 14.32
C ARG A 11 -14.35 -23.04 15.59
N ASP A 12 -14.08 -22.12 16.50
CA ASP A 12 -14.77 -22.00 17.78
C ASP A 12 -16.27 -21.74 17.54
N VAL A 13 -16.62 -20.76 16.70
CA VAL A 13 -18.02 -20.45 16.35
C VAL A 13 -18.75 -21.61 15.65
N LEU A 14 -18.07 -22.32 14.75
CA LEU A 14 -18.70 -23.41 13.97
C LEU A 14 -18.68 -24.77 14.66
N SER A 15 -18.00 -24.87 15.81
CA SER A 15 -17.90 -26.13 16.58
C SER A 15 -19.12 -26.44 17.46
N GLU A 16 -20.04 -25.47 17.66
CA GLU A 16 -21.21 -25.66 18.52
C GLU A 16 -22.26 -26.65 17.98
N GLY A 17 -22.26 -26.91 16.66
CA GLY A 17 -23.23 -27.80 16.01
C GLY A 17 -22.71 -29.20 15.67
N GLU A 18 -21.42 -29.33 15.34
CA GLU A 18 -20.82 -30.57 14.85
C GLU A 18 -19.36 -30.67 15.28
N ASN A 19 -19.03 -31.64 16.15
CA ASN A 19 -17.69 -31.80 16.72
C ASN A 19 -16.57 -32.02 15.67
N TYR A 20 -16.89 -32.49 14.46
CA TYR A 20 -15.88 -32.72 13.42
C TYR A 20 -15.29 -31.42 12.85
N ASN A 21 -16.04 -30.31 12.90
CA ASN A 21 -15.58 -29.02 12.36
C ASN A 21 -14.44 -28.41 13.19
N LYS A 22 -14.25 -28.85 14.43
CA LYS A 22 -13.23 -28.33 15.35
C LYS A 22 -11.79 -28.60 14.88
N ASP A 23 -11.58 -29.69 14.15
CA ASP A 23 -10.24 -30.10 13.69
C ASP A 23 -9.98 -29.69 12.22
N LEU A 24 -11.02 -29.26 11.51
CA LEU A 24 -10.90 -28.79 10.13
C LEU A 24 -10.45 -27.32 10.09
N PRO A 25 -9.50 -26.95 9.20
CA PRO A 25 -9.17 -25.56 8.96
C PRO A 25 -10.43 -24.73 8.71
N PHE A 26 -10.51 -23.56 9.35
CA PHE A 26 -11.62 -22.62 9.25
C PHE A 26 -13.00 -23.26 9.45
N GLY A 27 -13.11 -24.25 10.34
CA GLY A 27 -14.38 -24.90 10.66
C GLY A 27 -15.01 -25.62 9.46
N GLY A 28 -14.19 -26.12 8.54
CA GLY A 28 -14.63 -26.78 7.31
C GLY A 28 -15.11 -25.82 6.20
N LYS A 29 -14.96 -24.50 6.37
CA LYS A 29 -15.32 -23.53 5.34
C LYS A 29 -14.25 -23.44 4.27
N THR A 30 -14.72 -23.36 3.02
CA THR A 30 -13.87 -23.01 1.88
C THR A 30 -13.46 -21.54 2.00
N ILE A 31 -12.15 -21.30 2.09
CA ILE A 31 -11.58 -19.95 2.14
C ILE A 31 -10.88 -19.68 0.81
N LEU A 32 -11.26 -18.58 0.16
CA LEU A 32 -10.56 -18.02 -0.98
C LEU A 32 -9.87 -16.72 -0.53
N LEU A 33 -8.55 -16.68 -0.67
CA LEU A 33 -7.75 -15.49 -0.45
C LEU A 33 -7.23 -15.00 -1.80
N SER A 34 -7.26 -13.69 -2.02
CA SER A 34 -6.74 -13.05 -3.22
C SER A 34 -5.90 -11.86 -2.80
N GLY A 35 -4.78 -11.67 -3.49
CA GLY A 35 -3.82 -10.61 -3.20
C GLY A 35 -2.51 -10.86 -3.94
N ASP A 36 -1.62 -9.89 -3.89
CA ASP A 36 -0.26 -9.99 -4.42
C ASP A 36 0.74 -9.92 -3.28
N PHE A 37 1.47 -11.02 -3.05
CA PHE A 37 2.44 -11.13 -1.95
C PHE A 37 3.73 -10.35 -2.17
N ARG A 38 3.90 -9.73 -3.36
CA ARG A 38 4.98 -8.77 -3.63
C ARG A 38 4.64 -7.36 -3.14
N GLN A 39 3.42 -7.14 -2.62
CA GLN A 39 3.00 -5.89 -2.01
C GLN A 39 3.47 -5.79 -0.56
N ILE A 40 3.03 -4.73 0.13
CA ILE A 40 3.42 -4.41 1.50
C ILE A 40 3.10 -5.55 2.48
N LEU A 41 4.04 -5.80 3.41
CA LEU A 41 3.82 -6.71 4.53
C LEU A 41 2.77 -6.16 5.51
N PRO A 42 2.18 -7.01 6.36
CA PRO A 42 1.26 -6.55 7.39
C PRO A 42 1.90 -5.51 8.30
N VAL A 43 1.18 -4.41 8.58
CA VAL A 43 1.64 -3.40 9.53
C VAL A 43 1.35 -3.88 10.95
N ILE A 44 2.39 -4.02 11.76
CA ILE A 44 2.29 -4.27 13.20
C ILE A 44 2.90 -3.05 13.91
N PRO A 45 2.08 -2.18 14.53
CA PRO A 45 2.58 -1.04 15.29
C PRO A 45 3.58 -1.50 16.35
N ASP A 46 4.71 -0.80 16.44
CA ASP A 46 5.85 -1.13 17.32
C ASP A 46 6.39 -2.57 17.18
N GLY A 47 6.06 -3.23 16.07
CA GLY A 47 6.45 -4.61 15.78
C GLY A 47 7.88 -4.70 15.26
N THR A 48 8.61 -5.73 15.69
CA THR A 48 9.92 -6.06 15.11
C THR A 48 9.76 -6.63 13.70
N LYS A 49 10.86 -6.64 12.93
CA LYS A 49 10.91 -7.26 11.60
C LYS A 49 10.44 -8.72 11.64
N GLU A 50 10.86 -9.48 12.64
CA GLU A 50 10.45 -10.87 12.84
C GLU A 50 8.95 -10.97 13.12
N GLN A 51 8.39 -10.07 13.92
CA GLN A 51 6.95 -10.06 14.21
C GLN A 51 6.14 -9.76 12.95
N ILE A 52 6.57 -8.79 12.13
CA ILE A 52 5.95 -8.45 10.85
C ILE A 52 5.96 -9.66 9.91
N ILE A 53 7.12 -10.30 9.74
CA ILE A 53 7.26 -11.50 8.90
C ILE A 53 6.36 -12.63 9.42
N ASN A 54 6.40 -12.92 10.72
CA ASN A 54 5.53 -13.93 11.36
C ASN A 54 4.02 -13.56 11.36
N GLY A 55 3.71 -12.29 11.09
CA GLY A 55 2.37 -11.78 10.86
C GLY A 55 1.81 -12.20 9.49
N SER A 56 2.69 -12.37 8.50
CA SER A 56 2.32 -12.71 7.12
C SER A 56 1.61 -14.07 7.02
N LEU A 57 0.78 -14.22 5.98
CA LEU A 57 0.12 -15.49 5.70
C LEU A 57 1.14 -16.57 5.31
N THR A 58 2.16 -16.21 4.53
CA THR A 58 3.17 -17.13 4.02
C THR A 58 4.03 -17.74 5.12
N SER A 59 4.21 -17.04 6.26
CA SER A 59 4.85 -17.59 7.46
C SER A 59 3.92 -18.39 8.38
N SER A 60 2.62 -18.49 8.05
CA SER A 60 1.65 -19.22 8.87
C SER A 60 1.75 -20.73 8.66
N SER A 61 1.52 -21.51 9.72
CA SER A 61 1.36 -22.97 9.63
C SER A 61 0.13 -23.41 8.82
N LEU A 62 -0.76 -22.46 8.48
CA LEU A 62 -1.88 -22.71 7.58
C LEU A 62 -1.49 -22.64 6.11
N TRP A 63 -0.37 -21.98 5.76
CA TRP A 63 0.05 -21.78 4.38
C TRP A 63 0.15 -23.06 3.55
N PRO A 64 0.75 -24.17 4.05
CA PRO A 64 0.81 -25.42 3.29
C PRO A 64 -0.55 -26.07 3.01
N LYS A 65 -1.62 -25.60 3.65
CA LYS A 65 -2.99 -26.10 3.44
C LYS A 65 -3.71 -25.38 2.31
N PHE A 66 -3.18 -24.26 1.82
CA PHE A 66 -3.75 -23.51 0.70
C PHE A 66 -3.24 -24.07 -0.63
N THR A 67 -4.10 -24.09 -1.64
CA THR A 67 -3.69 -24.25 -3.04
C THR A 67 -3.42 -22.88 -3.63
N VAL A 68 -2.22 -22.66 -4.14
CA VAL A 68 -1.84 -21.40 -4.78
C VAL A 68 -2.24 -21.45 -6.25
N LEU A 69 -3.03 -20.47 -6.67
CA LEU A 69 -3.40 -20.26 -8.08
C LEU A 69 -2.87 -18.89 -8.50
N THR A 70 -2.07 -18.87 -9.57
CA THR A 70 -1.41 -17.64 -10.05
C THR A 70 -2.10 -17.16 -11.33
N LEU A 71 -2.54 -15.90 -11.33
CA LEU A 71 -3.01 -15.22 -12.53
C LEU A 71 -1.80 -14.65 -13.28
N THR A 72 -1.68 -14.97 -14.56
CA THR A 72 -0.52 -14.58 -15.39
C THR A 72 -0.83 -13.47 -16.39
N GLU A 73 -2.11 -13.25 -16.71
CA GLU A 73 -2.51 -12.23 -17.68
C GLU A 73 -2.81 -10.90 -16.99
N ASN A 74 -2.09 -9.85 -17.40
CA ASN A 74 -2.32 -8.49 -16.91
C ASN A 74 -3.40 -7.78 -17.74
N MET A 75 -4.65 -7.94 -17.30
CA MET A 75 -5.81 -7.34 -17.95
C MET A 75 -5.80 -5.81 -17.98
N ARG A 76 -5.00 -5.14 -17.12
CA ARG A 76 -4.91 -3.66 -17.11
C ARG A 76 -4.12 -3.13 -18.30
N LEU A 77 -3.27 -3.95 -18.91
CA LEU A 77 -2.45 -3.57 -20.06
C LEU A 77 -3.14 -3.89 -21.39
N SER A 78 -4.28 -4.58 -21.36
CA SER A 78 -5.09 -4.96 -22.53
C SER A 78 -5.97 -3.81 -23.04
N THR A 79 -5.44 -2.60 -23.13
CA THR A 79 -6.20 -1.43 -23.60
C THR A 79 -6.34 -1.45 -25.13
N ASP A 80 -7.57 -1.35 -25.61
CA ASP A 80 -7.86 -1.21 -27.03
C ASP A 80 -7.39 0.17 -27.55
N GLY A 81 -6.79 0.19 -28.75
CA GLY A 81 -6.38 1.43 -29.42
C GLY A 81 -4.91 1.85 -29.25
N LEU A 82 -4.07 1.08 -28.55
CA LEU A 82 -2.64 1.32 -28.46
C LEU A 82 -1.89 0.94 -29.74
N THR A 83 -0.90 1.73 -30.12
CA THR A 83 0.06 1.44 -31.19
C THR A 83 0.93 0.22 -30.84
N TYR A 84 1.70 -0.27 -31.82
CA TYR A 84 2.60 -1.40 -31.59
C TYR A 84 3.73 -1.01 -30.60
N GLU A 85 4.25 0.21 -30.76
CA GLU A 85 5.32 0.78 -29.96
C GLU A 85 4.91 0.98 -28.50
N GLU A 86 3.74 1.59 -28.25
CA GLU A 86 3.22 1.77 -26.88
C GLU A 86 3.00 0.44 -26.16
N LYS A 87 2.52 -0.59 -26.89
CA LYS A 87 2.35 -1.93 -26.32
C LYS A 87 3.69 -2.55 -25.94
N ALA A 88 4.73 -2.33 -26.74
CA ALA A 88 6.07 -2.83 -26.46
C ALA A 88 6.65 -2.16 -25.19
N GLU A 89 6.56 -0.83 -25.10
CA GLU A 89 7.04 -0.07 -23.93
C GLU A 89 6.31 -0.46 -22.63
N ILE A 90 4.98 -0.59 -22.69
CA ILE A 90 4.18 -1.04 -21.55
C ILE A 90 4.56 -2.46 -21.12
N THR A 91 4.82 -3.35 -22.09
CA THR A 91 5.21 -4.73 -21.81
C THR A 91 6.58 -4.77 -21.14
N GLU A 92 7.56 -4.06 -21.69
CA GLU A 92 8.92 -3.95 -21.13
C GLU A 92 8.89 -3.41 -19.70
N PHE A 93 8.15 -2.32 -19.46
CA PHE A 93 7.99 -1.76 -18.11
C PHE A 93 7.31 -2.75 -17.15
N SER A 94 6.30 -3.48 -17.63
CA SER A 94 5.60 -4.47 -16.80
C SER A 94 6.49 -5.65 -16.41
N GLU A 95 7.33 -6.13 -17.33
CA GLU A 95 8.32 -7.17 -17.06
C GLU A 95 9.37 -6.69 -16.07
N TRP A 96 9.86 -5.45 -16.23
CA TRP A 96 10.78 -4.84 -15.29
C TRP A 96 10.21 -4.77 -13.85
N ILE A 97 8.98 -4.27 -13.67
CA ILE A 97 8.31 -4.23 -12.35
C ILE A 97 8.16 -5.65 -11.77
N LEU A 98 7.79 -6.63 -12.59
CA LEU A 98 7.64 -8.02 -12.13
C LEU A 98 8.98 -8.57 -11.62
N ASN A 99 10.07 -8.34 -12.35
CA ASN A 99 11.40 -8.77 -11.96
C ASN A 99 11.87 -8.06 -10.67
N VAL A 100 11.51 -6.78 -10.46
CA VAL A 100 11.75 -6.08 -9.18
C VAL A 100 11.00 -6.80 -8.05
N GLY A 101 9.70 -7.05 -8.23
CA GLY A 101 8.85 -7.68 -7.22
C GLY A 101 9.27 -9.12 -6.88
N ASN A 102 9.83 -9.85 -7.84
CA ASN A 102 10.36 -11.19 -7.63
C ASN A 102 11.76 -11.20 -6.99
N GLY A 103 12.43 -10.05 -6.91
CA GLY A 103 13.82 -9.95 -6.46
C GLY A 103 14.84 -10.51 -7.47
N GLU A 104 14.48 -10.53 -8.76
CA GLU A 104 15.32 -11.08 -9.86
C GLU A 104 16.25 -10.02 -10.46
N ILE A 105 16.02 -8.74 -10.16
CA ILE A 105 16.92 -7.64 -10.53
C ILE A 105 17.99 -7.51 -9.44
N SER A 106 19.16 -8.08 -9.70
CA SER A 106 20.36 -7.89 -8.88
C SER A 106 21.50 -7.42 -9.79
N ASN A 107 21.63 -6.11 -9.96
CA ASN A 107 22.64 -5.51 -10.85
C ASN A 107 23.99 -5.22 -10.15
N LEU A 108 24.12 -5.46 -8.83
CA LEU A 108 25.36 -5.22 -8.11
C LEU A 108 25.79 -6.39 -7.21
N PRO A 109 27.09 -6.73 -7.18
CA PRO A 109 27.67 -7.59 -6.17
C PRO A 109 28.06 -6.73 -4.96
N SER A 110 27.15 -6.49 -4.03
CA SER A 110 27.50 -5.97 -2.70
C SER A 110 26.78 -6.75 -1.61
N LEU A 111 27.57 -7.24 -0.66
CA LEU A 111 27.21 -8.11 0.47
C LEU A 111 27.00 -7.24 1.71
N ASP A 112 26.29 -6.12 1.52
CA ASP A 112 26.15 -5.04 2.47
C ASP A 112 24.65 -4.81 2.65
N GLU A 113 24.04 -5.36 3.71
CA GLU A 113 22.60 -5.19 3.99
C GLU A 113 22.17 -3.72 4.16
N SER A 114 23.11 -2.76 4.17
CA SER A 114 22.86 -1.33 4.34
C SER A 114 22.65 -0.55 3.05
N ASP A 115 22.93 -1.13 1.88
CA ASP A 115 22.99 -0.35 0.63
C ASP A 115 21.69 -0.47 -0.17
N ALA A 116 20.95 0.63 -0.33
CA ALA A 116 19.66 0.67 -1.04
C ALA A 116 19.79 0.58 -2.58
N SER A 117 20.96 0.16 -3.08
CA SER A 117 21.40 0.20 -4.48
C SER A 117 21.06 -1.07 -5.27
N PHE A 118 20.17 -1.92 -4.76
CA PHE A 118 19.80 -3.20 -5.38
C PHE A 118 19.05 -3.06 -6.72
N VAL A 119 18.35 -1.95 -6.94
CA VAL A 119 17.52 -1.72 -8.14
C VAL A 119 17.91 -0.41 -8.82
N THR A 120 18.27 -0.50 -10.10
CA THR A 120 18.50 0.68 -10.95
C THR A 120 17.18 1.15 -11.54
N ILE A 121 16.78 2.39 -11.26
CA ILE A 121 15.58 3.01 -11.84
C ILE A 121 15.94 3.56 -13.24
N PRO A 122 15.14 3.28 -14.28
CA PRO A 122 15.30 3.87 -15.61
C PRO A 122 15.38 5.41 -15.57
N SER A 123 16.30 6.00 -16.35
CA SER A 123 16.59 7.43 -16.27
C SER A 123 15.46 8.34 -16.74
N ASP A 124 14.59 7.83 -17.61
CA ASP A 124 13.35 8.47 -18.07
C ASP A 124 12.29 8.58 -16.96
N LEU A 125 12.39 7.76 -15.90
CA LEU A 125 11.51 7.81 -14.73
C LEU A 125 12.08 8.66 -13.59
N LEU A 126 13.31 9.18 -13.74
CA LEU A 126 13.98 9.97 -12.71
C LEU A 126 13.76 11.47 -12.94
N LEU A 127 13.53 12.19 -11.85
CA LEU A 127 13.61 13.64 -11.83
C LEU A 127 15.03 14.05 -11.43
N GLU A 128 15.55 15.09 -12.09
CA GLU A 128 16.85 15.65 -11.71
C GLU A 128 16.81 16.22 -10.29
N ASN A 129 17.91 16.05 -9.55
CA ASN A 129 18.03 16.58 -8.21
C ASN A 129 18.07 18.12 -8.26
N SER A 130 17.07 18.76 -7.68
CA SER A 130 16.93 20.21 -7.66
C SER A 130 17.11 20.76 -6.24
N CYS A 131 17.42 22.05 -6.14
CA CYS A 131 17.46 22.73 -4.85
C CYS A 131 16.07 22.85 -4.18
N GLU A 132 14.99 22.68 -4.96
CA GLU A 132 13.59 22.86 -4.53
C GLU A 132 12.77 21.61 -4.91
N PRO A 133 12.96 20.48 -4.22
CA PRO A 133 12.45 19.18 -4.67
C PRO A 133 10.92 19.11 -4.73
N ILE A 134 10.22 19.69 -3.75
CA ILE A 134 8.74 19.73 -3.73
C ILE A 134 8.22 20.53 -4.92
N SER A 135 8.79 21.71 -5.18
CA SER A 135 8.40 22.54 -6.31
C SER A 135 8.64 21.81 -7.64
N THR A 136 9.79 21.15 -7.79
CA THR A 136 10.10 20.38 -9.00
C THR A 136 9.09 19.26 -9.21
N ILE A 137 8.83 18.42 -8.20
CA ILE A 137 7.85 17.33 -8.28
C ILE A 137 6.47 17.87 -8.69
N VAL A 138 5.99 18.91 -8.01
CA VAL A 138 4.67 19.48 -8.27
C VAL A 138 4.60 20.11 -9.65
N SER A 139 5.63 20.83 -10.10
CA SER A 139 5.65 21.43 -11.43
C SER A 139 5.74 20.40 -12.55
N THR A 140 6.40 19.26 -12.32
CA THR A 140 6.49 18.18 -13.31
C THR A 140 5.16 17.43 -13.43
N ILE A 141 4.50 17.11 -12.31
CA ILE A 141 3.23 16.37 -12.33
C ILE A 141 2.04 17.28 -12.66
N TYR A 142 2.03 18.50 -12.11
CA TYR A 142 0.97 19.49 -12.26
C TYR A 142 1.49 20.82 -12.86
N PRO A 143 1.98 20.84 -14.11
CA PRO A 143 2.59 22.03 -14.71
C PRO A 143 1.64 23.25 -14.81
N SER A 144 0.33 23.02 -14.81
CA SER A 144 -0.70 24.05 -14.99
C SER A 144 -1.45 24.38 -13.70
N ILE A 145 -0.95 23.96 -12.54
CA ILE A 145 -1.60 24.20 -11.25
C ILE A 145 -1.62 25.69 -10.87
N CYS A 146 -0.59 26.42 -11.30
CA CYS A 146 -0.48 27.87 -11.15
C CYS A 146 -1.20 28.57 -12.32
N GLY A 147 -2.28 29.30 -12.05
CA GLY A 147 -2.85 30.23 -13.04
C GLY A 147 -4.19 29.85 -13.67
N ILE A 148 -4.73 28.66 -13.40
CA ILE A 148 -6.03 28.22 -13.95
C ILE A 148 -6.98 27.85 -12.81
N GLN A 149 -8.26 28.19 -12.93
CA GLN A 149 -9.30 27.59 -12.10
C GLN A 149 -9.30 26.08 -12.37
N VAL A 150 -8.75 25.32 -11.44
CA VAL A 150 -8.37 23.92 -11.68
C VAL A 150 -9.59 23.09 -12.04
N ASP A 151 -9.61 22.55 -13.26
CA ASP A 151 -10.62 21.60 -13.70
C ASP A 151 -10.52 20.33 -12.84
N PRO A 152 -11.60 19.87 -12.19
CA PRO A 152 -11.61 18.60 -11.47
C PRO A 152 -11.09 17.42 -12.31
N SER A 153 -11.28 17.45 -13.63
CA SER A 153 -10.78 16.41 -14.54
C SER A 153 -9.25 16.38 -14.59
N TYR A 154 -8.61 17.55 -14.60
CA TYR A 154 -7.14 17.68 -14.60
C TYR A 154 -6.50 17.07 -13.35
N LEU A 155 -7.13 17.23 -12.19
CA LEU A 155 -6.65 16.67 -10.93
C LEU A 155 -6.84 15.15 -10.83
N ARG A 156 -7.89 14.60 -11.46
CA ARG A 156 -8.23 13.16 -11.34
C ARG A 156 -7.24 12.24 -12.06
N GLU A 157 -6.54 12.74 -13.06
CA GLU A 157 -5.61 11.95 -13.88
C GLU A 157 -4.22 11.81 -13.25
N ARG A 158 -3.95 12.48 -12.12
CA ARG A 158 -2.61 12.65 -11.56
C ARG A 158 -2.63 12.42 -10.06
N ALA A 159 -1.57 11.79 -9.56
CA ALA A 159 -1.37 11.60 -8.14
C ALA A 159 0.13 11.64 -7.80
N ILE A 160 0.45 12.22 -6.64
CA ILE A 160 1.78 12.11 -6.03
C ILE A 160 1.64 11.16 -4.84
N ALA A 161 2.42 10.08 -4.83
CA ALA A 161 2.48 9.13 -3.73
C ALA A 161 3.83 9.24 -3.03
N THR A 162 3.82 9.26 -1.70
CA THR A 162 5.04 9.26 -0.89
C THR A 162 4.94 8.26 0.25
N THR A 163 6.07 7.91 0.85
CA THR A 163 6.15 6.88 1.90
C THR A 163 5.71 7.37 3.28
N LYS A 164 5.65 8.69 3.50
CA LYS A 164 5.36 9.29 4.81
C LYS A 164 4.22 10.29 4.73
N ASN A 165 3.28 10.18 5.67
CA ASN A 165 2.17 11.13 5.78
C ASN A 165 2.63 12.57 6.02
N THR A 166 3.77 12.78 6.69
CA THR A 166 4.35 14.12 6.88
C THR A 166 4.75 14.75 5.54
N THR A 167 5.39 13.98 4.66
CA THR A 167 5.76 14.44 3.32
C THR A 167 4.53 14.65 2.44
N VAL A 168 3.49 13.81 2.59
CA VAL A 168 2.18 14.06 1.95
C VAL A 168 1.60 15.40 2.39
N ALA A 169 1.64 15.71 3.69
CA ALA A 169 1.13 16.98 4.22
C ALA A 169 1.92 18.18 3.64
N GLU A 170 3.26 18.13 3.66
CA GLU A 170 4.11 19.18 3.10
C GLU A 170 3.80 19.46 1.61
N ILE A 171 3.63 18.41 0.80
CA ILE A 171 3.30 18.55 -0.62
C ILE A 171 1.88 19.09 -0.80
N ASN A 172 0.90 18.59 -0.03
CA ASN A 172 -0.48 19.05 -0.12
C ASN A 172 -0.60 20.52 0.27
N ASP A 173 0.07 20.95 1.33
CA ASP A 173 0.09 22.35 1.76
C ASP A 173 0.72 23.24 0.68
N PHE A 174 1.83 22.83 0.09
CA PHE A 174 2.46 23.53 -1.04
C PHE A 174 1.51 23.65 -2.24
N VAL A 175 0.81 22.58 -2.62
CA VAL A 175 -0.16 22.61 -3.72
C VAL A 175 -1.35 23.53 -3.41
N LEU A 176 -1.86 23.50 -2.17
CA LEU A 176 -2.93 24.40 -1.72
C LEU A 176 -2.49 25.87 -1.72
N ASP A 177 -1.21 26.14 -1.46
CA ASP A 177 -0.65 27.49 -1.44
C ASP A 177 -0.52 28.12 -2.84
N ILE A 178 -0.24 27.32 -3.85
CA ILE A 178 -0.08 27.79 -5.25
C ILE A 178 -1.38 27.72 -6.07
N ALA A 179 -2.34 26.89 -5.65
CA ALA A 179 -3.60 26.73 -6.36
C ALA A 179 -4.47 28.00 -6.27
N LEU A 180 -5.13 28.36 -7.39
CA LEU A 180 -6.07 29.48 -7.42
C LEU A 180 -7.42 29.06 -6.83
N GLY A 181 -7.83 29.72 -5.74
CA GLY A 181 -9.15 29.50 -5.15
C GLY A 181 -9.29 30.06 -3.73
N GLU A 182 -10.49 29.94 -3.18
CA GLU A 182 -10.75 30.23 -1.77
C GLU A 182 -10.35 29.04 -0.90
N LYS A 183 -9.46 29.25 0.06
CA LYS A 183 -9.12 28.25 1.07
C LYS A 183 -10.23 28.17 2.12
N ARG A 184 -10.65 26.96 2.46
CA ARG A 184 -11.62 26.69 3.52
C ARG A 184 -11.05 25.70 4.51
N VAL A 185 -11.20 26.00 5.79
CA VAL A 185 -10.77 25.13 6.89
C VAL A 185 -12.00 24.47 7.49
N TYR A 186 -11.99 23.15 7.55
CA TYR A 186 -13.02 22.33 8.20
C TYR A 186 -12.40 21.71 9.46
N LEU A 187 -12.96 22.04 10.62
CA LEU A 187 -12.48 21.54 11.91
C LEU A 187 -13.27 20.28 12.29
N SER A 188 -12.57 19.22 12.69
CA SER A 188 -13.21 18.06 13.32
C SER A 188 -13.65 18.40 14.74
N VAL A 189 -14.69 17.71 15.22
CA VAL A 189 -15.16 17.80 16.61
C VAL A 189 -15.25 16.38 17.14
N ASP A 190 -14.31 16.03 18.02
CA ASP A 190 -14.26 14.73 18.68
C ASP A 190 -14.75 14.89 20.13
N SER A 191 -15.58 13.96 20.59
CA SER A 191 -16.12 13.97 21.96
C SER A 191 -16.15 12.57 22.55
N ILE A 192 -15.79 12.45 23.83
CA ILE A 192 -15.82 11.18 24.55
C ILE A 192 -17.18 11.06 25.24
N TYR A 193 -17.87 9.96 25.01
CA TYR A 193 -19.07 9.61 25.76
C TYR A 193 -18.69 8.76 26.97
N THR A 194 -18.72 9.34 28.17
CA THR A 194 -18.45 8.61 29.42
C THR A 194 -19.68 7.83 29.86
N SER A 195 -19.73 6.53 29.55
CA SER A 195 -20.81 5.62 29.98
C SER A 195 -20.49 4.82 31.25
N SER A 196 -19.33 4.99 31.87
CA SER A 196 -18.92 4.29 33.10
C SER A 196 -18.39 5.27 34.15
N THR A 197 -18.77 5.05 35.41
CA THR A 197 -18.44 5.85 36.60
C THR A 197 -16.99 5.74 37.09
N GLU A 198 -16.04 5.39 36.22
CA GLU A 198 -14.62 5.32 36.55
C GLU A 198 -13.89 6.40 35.74
N ILE A 199 -13.67 7.55 36.38
CA ILE A 199 -13.28 8.82 35.74
C ILE A 199 -11.75 8.98 35.58
N ASP A 200 -10.94 8.08 36.13
CA ASP A 200 -9.51 8.40 36.32
C ASP A 200 -8.56 8.07 35.16
N ASP A 201 -9.00 7.47 34.05
CA ASP A 201 -8.09 7.10 32.94
C ASP A 201 -8.54 7.49 31.52
N ALA A 202 -9.72 8.11 31.35
CA ALA A 202 -10.25 8.41 30.01
C ALA A 202 -9.57 9.61 29.31
N SER A 203 -8.98 10.53 30.08
CA SER A 203 -8.33 11.74 29.55
C SER A 203 -6.89 11.51 29.07
N SER A 204 -6.31 10.33 29.29
CA SER A 204 -4.94 9.99 28.87
C SER A 204 -4.86 9.38 27.46
N LEU A 205 -5.98 8.88 26.95
CA LEU A 205 -6.09 8.19 25.66
C LEU A 205 -6.27 9.14 24.46
N TYR A 206 -6.57 10.41 24.71
CA TYR A 206 -6.76 11.45 23.70
C TYR A 206 -6.18 12.78 24.21
N PRO A 207 -5.01 13.23 23.70
CA PRO A 207 -4.44 14.55 23.97
C PRO A 207 -5.28 15.71 23.41
#